data_AF-A0A7C2NN43-F1
#
_entry.id   AF-A0A7C2NN43-F1
#
_cell.length_a   1.000
_cell.length_b   1.000
_cell.length_c   1.000
_cell.angle_alpha   90.00
_cell.angle_beta   90.00
_cell.angle_gamma   90.00
#
_symmetry.space_group_name_H-M   'P 1'
#
loop_
_entity.id
_entity.type
_entity.pdbx_description
1 polymer ?
#
loop_
_entity_poly.entity_id
_entity_poly.type
_entity_poly.pdbx_seq_one_letter_code
_entity_poly.pdbx_strand_id
1 'polypeptide(L)'
;MRQIKAIIKYLLSFFKQKWTFEDYPLETWTNPNAGQEDIKYGAKFTNWSTFVAHGSTTSDAIENLRKNLLEYGKENKLPRPGSKVPIQFADSDRIEKYQNIAVDFFDKIIGINYHDCFISDMSSLFDFDLDNEETLRKIKEEYGIEPIGDLFLADIFEQINNASA
;
A
#
# COMPACT_ATOMS: atom_id res chain seq x y z
N MET A 1 -2.13 22.41 -14.64
CA MET A 1 -3.30 21.86 -15.38
C MET A 1 -4.09 20.82 -14.60
N ARG A 2 -3.46 19.75 -14.06
CA ARG A 2 -4.12 18.68 -13.29
C ARG A 2 -4.99 19.19 -12.13
N GLN A 3 -4.43 20.03 -11.25
CA GLN A 3 -5.17 20.58 -10.11
C GLN A 3 -6.33 21.51 -10.51
N ILE A 4 -6.19 22.25 -11.61
CA ILE A 4 -7.28 23.09 -12.15
C ILE A 4 -8.46 22.19 -12.57
N LYS A 5 -8.19 21.08 -13.27
CA LYS A 5 -9.21 20.09 -13.64
C LYS A 5 -9.89 19.52 -12.40
N ALA A 6 -9.14 19.18 -11.35
CA ALA A 6 -9.69 18.69 -10.09
C ALA A 6 -10.61 19.71 -9.40
N ILE A 7 -10.22 20.98 -9.32
CA ILE A 7 -11.04 22.05 -8.75
C ILE A 7 -12.34 22.22 -9.55
N ILE A 8 -12.26 22.23 -10.88
CA ILE A 8 -13.46 22.33 -11.74
C ILE A 8 -14.40 21.14 -11.48
N LYS A 9 -13.88 19.91 -11.47
CA LYS A 9 -14.67 18.71 -11.18
C LYS A 9 -15.28 18.73 -9.79
N TYR A 10 -14.54 19.25 -8.80
CA TYR A 10 -15.04 19.44 -7.44
C TYR A 10 -16.21 20.41 -7.38
N LEU A 11 -16.11 21.58 -8.01
CA LEU A 11 -17.22 22.54 -8.07
C LEU A 11 -18.44 21.97 -8.81
N LEU A 12 -18.22 21.31 -9.95
CA LEU A 12 -19.30 20.69 -10.73
C LEU A 12 -20.01 19.56 -9.98
N SER A 13 -19.31 18.87 -9.07
CA SER A 13 -19.87 17.76 -8.30
C SER A 13 -21.04 18.16 -7.40
N PHE A 14 -21.14 19.43 -6.99
CA PHE A 14 -22.24 19.91 -6.15
C PHE A 14 -23.57 20.02 -6.90
N PHE A 15 -23.53 20.10 -8.23
CA PHE A 15 -24.72 20.17 -9.08
C PHE A 15 -25.24 18.79 -9.50
N LYS A 16 -24.65 17.71 -9.00
CA LYS A 16 -25.03 16.32 -9.31
C LYS A 16 -25.31 15.53 -8.03
N GLN A 17 -26.39 14.74 -8.06
CA GLN A 17 -26.74 13.82 -6.96
C GLN A 17 -25.99 12.48 -7.05
N LYS A 18 -25.69 12.03 -8.27
CA LYS A 18 -24.92 10.81 -8.54
C LYS A 18 -23.77 11.15 -9.48
N TRP A 19 -22.58 10.67 -9.15
CA TRP A 19 -21.37 10.89 -9.95
C TRP A 19 -21.05 9.64 -10.77
N THR A 20 -20.60 9.85 -12.01
CA THR A 20 -20.07 8.79 -12.86
C THR A 20 -18.56 8.91 -13.00
N PHE A 21 -17.92 7.94 -13.66
CA PHE A 21 -16.49 7.96 -13.93
C PHE A 21 -16.00 9.30 -14.52
N GLU A 22 -16.78 9.89 -15.43
CA GLU A 22 -16.46 11.13 -16.14
C GLU A 22 -16.48 12.36 -15.23
N ASP A 23 -17.10 12.27 -14.05
CA ASP A 23 -17.11 13.35 -13.07
C ASP A 23 -15.78 13.46 -12.33
N TYR A 24 -14.97 12.41 -12.32
CA TYR A 24 -13.68 12.42 -11.65
C TYR A 24 -12.57 13.02 -12.55
N PRO A 25 -11.59 13.72 -11.96
CA PRO A 25 -10.48 14.30 -12.72
C PRO A 25 -9.47 13.21 -13.13
N LEU A 26 -9.72 12.56 -14.26
CA LEU A 26 -8.84 11.51 -14.81
C LEU A 26 -7.46 12.06 -15.20
N GLU A 27 -6.42 11.30 -14.85
CA GLU A 27 -5.04 11.43 -15.29
C GLU A 27 -4.53 10.11 -15.83
N THR A 28 -3.66 10.16 -16.83
CA THR A 28 -2.94 8.99 -17.35
C THR A 28 -1.45 9.26 -17.42
N TRP A 29 -0.65 8.19 -17.44
CA TRP A 29 0.78 8.25 -17.65
C TRP A 29 1.30 6.97 -18.31
N THR A 30 2.53 7.04 -18.80
CA THR A 30 3.31 5.89 -19.28
C THR A 30 4.53 5.73 -18.39
N ASN A 31 4.79 4.52 -17.93
CA ASN A 31 6.00 4.15 -17.22
C ASN A 31 6.99 3.49 -18.21
N PRO A 32 8.04 4.19 -18.66
CA PRO A 32 9.01 3.62 -19.59
C PRO A 32 9.87 2.51 -18.97
N ASN A 33 9.91 2.43 -17.63
CA ASN A 33 10.70 1.46 -16.87
C ASN A 33 9.84 0.29 -16.34
N ALA A 34 8.65 0.10 -16.90
CA ALA A 34 7.80 -1.01 -16.51
C ALA A 34 8.46 -2.35 -16.86
N GLY A 35 8.70 -3.19 -15.85
CA GLY A 35 9.23 -4.54 -16.04
C GLY A 35 8.21 -5.53 -16.62
N GLN A 36 6.93 -5.15 -16.67
CA GLN A 36 5.84 -5.97 -17.22
C GLN A 36 4.96 -5.08 -18.12
N GLU A 37 4.47 -5.63 -19.24
CA GLU A 37 3.76 -4.83 -20.25
C GLU A 37 2.38 -4.37 -19.75
N ASP A 38 1.74 -5.12 -18.86
CA ASP A 38 0.45 -4.81 -18.24
C ASP A 38 0.49 -3.67 -17.21
N ILE A 39 1.68 -3.28 -16.73
CA ILE A 39 1.87 -2.13 -15.82
C ILE A 39 2.43 -0.87 -16.51
N LYS A 40 2.60 -0.93 -17.83
CA LYS A 40 3.25 0.12 -18.62
C LYS A 40 2.45 1.41 -18.72
N TYR A 41 1.14 1.31 -18.81
CA TYR A 41 0.25 2.48 -18.80
C TYR A 41 -0.53 2.52 -17.51
N GLY A 42 -0.72 3.71 -16.96
CA GLY A 42 -1.46 3.92 -15.73
C GLY A 42 -2.55 4.97 -15.88
N ALA A 43 -3.61 4.81 -15.11
CA ALA A 43 -4.71 5.75 -14.97
C ALA A 43 -5.06 5.94 -13.49
N LYS A 44 -5.40 7.17 -13.12
CA LYS A 44 -5.86 7.51 -11.76
C LYS A 44 -6.75 8.74 -11.75
N PHE A 45 -7.34 9.04 -10.59
CA PHE A 45 -7.98 10.33 -10.36
C PHE A 45 -7.06 11.28 -9.61
N THR A 46 -6.99 12.54 -10.05
CA THR A 46 -6.31 13.60 -9.30
C THR A 46 -6.87 13.65 -7.88
N ASN A 47 -5.98 13.75 -6.89
CA ASN A 47 -6.30 13.84 -5.46
C ASN A 47 -6.86 12.56 -4.81
N TRP A 48 -6.87 11.42 -5.52
CA TRP A 48 -7.14 10.09 -4.96
C TRP A 48 -5.98 9.14 -5.29
N SER A 49 -4.87 9.31 -4.56
CA SER A 49 -3.56 8.75 -4.93
C SER A 49 -3.48 7.22 -4.91
N THR A 50 -4.26 6.56 -4.05
CA THR A 50 -4.30 5.10 -3.92
C THR A 50 -5.22 4.42 -4.92
N PHE A 51 -6.06 5.19 -5.63
CA PHE A 51 -7.01 4.65 -6.60
C PHE A 51 -6.43 4.69 -8.00
N VAL A 52 -5.69 3.64 -8.34
CA VAL A 52 -4.91 3.49 -9.56
C VAL A 52 -5.34 2.23 -10.29
N ALA A 53 -5.26 2.25 -11.61
CA ALA A 53 -5.29 1.05 -12.43
C ALA A 53 -4.21 1.12 -13.52
N HIS A 54 -3.85 -0.06 -13.99
CA HIS A 54 -2.83 -0.26 -15.01
C HIS A 54 -3.37 -1.01 -16.23
N GLY A 55 -2.65 -0.96 -17.34
CA GLY A 55 -2.94 -1.77 -18.52
C GLY A 55 -1.82 -1.73 -19.55
N SER A 56 -1.94 -2.61 -20.55
CA SER A 56 -1.03 -2.70 -21.69
C SER A 56 -1.19 -1.56 -22.70
N THR A 57 -2.27 -0.79 -22.60
CA THR A 57 -2.47 0.48 -23.31
C THR A 57 -3.07 1.54 -22.39
N THR A 58 -3.03 2.80 -22.81
CA THR A 58 -3.73 3.89 -22.09
C THR A 58 -5.24 3.62 -22.00
N SER A 59 -5.84 3.03 -23.04
CA SER A 59 -7.27 2.69 -23.04
C SER A 59 -7.58 1.61 -22.02
N ASP A 60 -6.74 0.57 -21.94
CA ASP A 60 -6.92 -0.53 -20.99
C ASP A 60 -6.80 -0.03 -19.54
N ALA A 61 -5.82 0.84 -19.26
CA ALA A 61 -5.66 1.43 -17.93
C ALA A 61 -6.90 2.24 -17.52
N ILE A 62 -7.49 3.02 -18.42
CA ILE A 62 -8.72 3.79 -18.18
C ILE A 62 -9.91 2.84 -17.93
N GLU A 63 -10.06 1.80 -18.74
CA GLU A 63 -11.15 0.85 -18.61
C GLU A 63 -11.05 0.03 -17.31
N ASN A 64 -9.84 -0.38 -16.94
CA ASN A 64 -9.59 -1.03 -15.65
C ASN A 64 -9.89 -0.09 -14.48
N LEU A 65 -9.53 1.20 -14.56
CA LEU A 65 -9.89 2.18 -13.54
C LEU A 65 -11.42 2.35 -13.42
N ARG A 66 -12.14 2.31 -14.56
CA ARG A 66 -13.61 2.38 -14.60
C ARG A 66 -14.24 1.18 -13.92
N LYS A 67 -13.76 -0.04 -14.22
CA LYS A 67 -14.20 -1.27 -13.56
C LYS A 67 -13.94 -1.22 -12.06
N ASN A 68 -12.75 -0.81 -11.65
CA ASN A 68 -12.39 -0.66 -10.24
C ASN A 68 -13.30 0.33 -9.53
N LEU A 69 -13.60 1.49 -10.13
CA LEU A 69 -14.51 2.50 -9.54
C LEU A 69 -15.92 1.94 -9.35
N LEU A 70 -16.42 1.18 -10.32
CA LEU A 70 -17.73 0.56 -10.26
C LEU A 70 -17.78 -0.50 -9.15
N GLU A 71 -16.76 -1.36 -9.06
CA GLU A 71 -16.66 -2.38 -8.02
C GLU A 71 -16.56 -1.76 -6.62
N TYR A 72 -15.61 -0.83 -6.44
CA TYR A 72 -15.40 -0.13 -5.18
C TYR A 72 -16.69 0.56 -4.70
N GLY A 73 -17.44 1.18 -5.61
CA GLY A 73 -18.70 1.86 -5.32
C GLY A 73 -19.86 0.96 -4.90
N LYS A 74 -19.75 -0.38 -5.00
CA LYS A 74 -20.77 -1.31 -4.49
C LYS A 74 -20.76 -1.39 -2.97
N GLU A 75 -19.58 -1.34 -2.37
CA GLU A 75 -19.38 -1.53 -0.92
C GLU A 75 -18.95 -0.24 -0.22
N ASN A 76 -18.46 0.75 -0.97
CA ASN A 76 -17.88 1.97 -0.42
C ASN A 76 -18.60 3.22 -0.92
N LYS A 77 -18.66 4.23 -0.07
CA LYS A 77 -19.10 5.57 -0.48
C LYS A 77 -18.01 6.23 -1.31
N LEU A 78 -18.32 6.55 -2.56
CA LEU A 78 -17.36 7.25 -3.41
C LEU A 78 -17.03 8.64 -2.86
N PRO A 79 -15.74 9.03 -2.83
CA PRO A 79 -15.35 10.39 -2.45
C PRO A 79 -15.88 11.38 -3.49
N ARG A 80 -16.09 12.62 -3.05
CA ARG A 80 -16.53 13.70 -3.94
C ARG A 80 -15.49 13.91 -5.05
N PRO A 81 -15.87 13.97 -6.32
CA PRO A 81 -14.94 14.19 -7.41
C PRO A 81 -14.03 15.40 -7.17
N GLY A 82 -12.72 15.25 -7.40
CA GLY A 82 -11.72 16.30 -7.23
C GLY A 82 -11.34 16.65 -5.79
N SER A 83 -12.04 16.09 -4.79
CA SER A 83 -11.65 16.23 -3.38
C SER A 83 -10.35 15.49 -3.07
N LYS A 84 -9.65 15.93 -2.01
CA LYS A 84 -8.46 15.24 -1.49
C LYS A 84 -8.89 14.05 -0.65
N VAL A 85 -8.54 12.85 -1.10
CA VAL A 85 -8.69 11.62 -0.35
C VAL A 85 -7.41 11.38 0.46
N PRO A 86 -7.48 11.32 1.81
CA PRO A 86 -6.31 11.04 2.62
C PRO A 86 -5.84 9.60 2.39
N ILE A 87 -4.53 9.40 2.45
CA ILE A 87 -3.95 8.05 2.51
C ILE A 87 -4.27 7.50 3.90
N GLN A 88 -4.82 6.29 3.94
CA GLN A 88 -5.00 5.54 5.18
C GLN A 88 -3.82 4.58 5.31
N PHE A 89 -3.12 4.66 6.42
CA PHE A 89 -2.06 3.73 6.78
C PHE A 89 -2.66 2.58 7.59
N ALA A 90 -2.06 1.41 7.51
CA ALA A 90 -2.36 0.31 8.43
C ALA A 90 -1.86 0.68 9.84
N ASP A 91 -2.50 0.10 10.86
CA ASP A 91 -2.11 0.34 12.26
C ASP A 91 -0.67 -0.19 12.52
N SER A 92 0.04 0.48 13.44
CA SER A 92 1.43 0.16 13.82
C SER A 92 1.59 -0.02 15.33
N ASP A 93 0.50 -0.06 16.09
CA ASP A 93 0.51 -0.06 17.55
C ASP A 93 1.27 -1.27 18.13
N ARG A 94 1.14 -2.46 17.50
CA ARG A 94 1.83 -3.67 17.98
C ARG A 94 3.32 -3.62 17.66
N ILE A 95 3.69 -3.16 16.47
CA ILE A 95 5.10 -2.97 16.09
C ILE A 95 5.76 -1.94 17.02
N GLU A 96 5.11 -0.80 17.27
CA GLU A 96 5.61 0.27 18.13
C GLU A 96 5.83 -0.20 19.57
N LYS A 97 4.92 -1.04 20.09
CA LYS A 97 5.08 -1.67 21.42
C LYS A 97 6.42 -2.42 21.55
N TYR A 98 6.91 -3.03 20.47
CA TYR A 98 8.15 -3.81 20.44
C TYR A 98 9.29 -3.10 19.70
N GLN A 99 9.28 -1.77 19.62
CA GLN A 99 10.23 -0.99 18.81
C GLN A 99 11.70 -1.35 19.07
N ASN A 100 12.10 -1.61 20.32
CA ASN A 100 13.49 -1.99 20.62
C ASN A 100 13.89 -3.33 19.97
N ILE A 101 12.98 -4.30 19.96
CA ILE A 101 13.17 -5.58 19.27
C ILE A 101 13.15 -5.34 17.77
N ALA A 102 12.23 -4.52 17.26
CA ALA A 102 12.13 -4.20 15.84
C ALA A 102 13.44 -3.59 15.29
N VAL A 103 14.04 -2.63 16.00
CA VAL A 103 15.30 -1.99 15.57
C VAL A 103 16.44 -3.02 15.49
N ASP A 104 16.60 -3.86 16.53
CA ASP A 104 17.62 -4.91 16.56
C ASP A 104 17.38 -5.98 15.48
N PHE A 105 16.12 -6.36 15.28
CA PHE A 105 15.71 -7.34 14.28
C PHE A 105 15.95 -6.85 12.86
N PHE A 106 15.70 -5.58 12.58
CA PHE A 106 15.95 -5.00 11.27
C PHE A 106 17.44 -4.91 10.97
N ASP A 107 18.28 -4.58 11.96
CA ASP A 107 19.73 -4.57 11.81
C ASP A 107 20.29 -5.98 11.58
N LYS A 108 19.90 -6.94 12.42
CA LYS A 108 20.45 -8.31 12.39
C LYS A 108 19.85 -9.18 11.31
N ILE A 109 18.54 -9.14 11.10
CA ILE A 109 17.84 -10.10 10.23
C ILE A 109 17.58 -9.50 8.85
N ILE A 110 16.89 -8.35 8.80
CA ILE A 110 16.43 -7.76 7.53
C ILE A 110 17.57 -7.05 6.77
N GLY A 111 18.51 -6.45 7.49
CA GLY A 111 19.65 -5.73 6.91
C GLY A 111 19.30 -4.34 6.36
N ILE A 112 18.23 -3.72 6.85
CA ILE A 112 17.85 -2.33 6.51
C ILE A 112 17.59 -1.52 7.78
N ASN A 113 17.70 -0.20 7.69
CA ASN A 113 17.40 0.66 8.82
C ASN A 113 15.88 0.74 9.05
N TYR A 114 15.43 0.32 10.23
CA TYR A 114 14.02 0.36 10.65
C TYR A 114 13.41 1.76 10.49
N HIS A 115 14.15 2.82 10.80
CA HIS A 115 13.65 4.20 10.77
C HIS A 115 13.53 4.80 9.37
N ASP A 116 14.07 4.12 8.35
CA ASP A 116 13.93 4.53 6.95
C ASP A 116 12.69 3.88 6.30
N CYS A 117 11.93 3.07 7.04
CA CYS A 117 10.80 2.29 6.56
C CYS A 117 9.50 2.65 7.29
N PHE A 118 8.36 2.48 6.61
CA PHE A 118 7.06 2.38 7.28
C PHE A 118 6.72 0.90 7.48
N ILE A 119 6.68 0.46 8.74
CA ILE A 119 6.36 -0.92 9.14
C ILE A 119 5.05 -0.89 9.92
N SER A 120 4.11 -1.75 9.53
CA SER A 120 2.79 -1.85 10.14
C SER A 120 2.58 -3.20 10.81
N ASP A 121 1.50 -3.34 11.56
CA ASP A 121 1.10 -4.60 12.19
C ASP A 121 0.78 -5.70 11.17
N MET A 122 0.58 -5.33 9.90
CA MET A 122 0.37 -6.23 8.77
C MET A 122 1.65 -6.55 7.98
N SER A 123 2.80 -5.98 8.35
CA SER A 123 4.07 -6.28 7.70
C SER A 123 4.57 -7.67 8.08
N SER A 124 5.09 -8.40 7.11
CA SER A 124 5.55 -9.79 7.24
C SER A 124 6.98 -9.97 6.73
N LEU A 125 7.60 -11.11 7.03
CA LEU A 125 8.93 -11.45 6.48
C LEU A 125 8.95 -11.48 4.95
N PHE A 126 7.81 -11.77 4.31
CA PHE A 126 7.70 -11.87 2.86
C PHE A 126 7.81 -10.51 2.13
N ASP A 127 7.71 -9.39 2.85
CA ASP A 127 7.76 -8.06 2.26
C ASP A 127 9.19 -7.62 1.84
N PHE A 128 10.22 -8.39 2.20
CA PHE A 128 11.63 -7.97 2.13
C PHE A 128 12.49 -8.69 1.09
N ASP A 129 11.91 -9.52 0.22
CA ASP A 129 12.63 -10.28 -0.84
C ASP A 129 13.85 -11.07 -0.29
N LEU A 130 13.69 -11.65 0.90
CA LEU A 130 14.71 -12.45 1.58
C LEU A 130 14.50 -13.95 1.31
N ASP A 131 15.56 -14.74 1.42
CA ASP A 131 15.44 -16.20 1.41
C ASP A 131 14.78 -16.68 2.72
N ASN A 132 13.67 -17.39 2.59
CA ASN A 132 12.85 -17.78 3.75
C ASN A 132 13.58 -18.76 4.68
N GLU A 133 14.29 -19.76 4.15
CA GLU A 133 14.95 -20.78 4.97
C GLU A 133 16.15 -20.19 5.72
N GLU A 134 16.95 -19.38 5.03
CA GLU A 134 18.07 -18.67 5.64
C GLU A 134 17.60 -17.68 6.70
N THR A 135 16.53 -16.93 6.42
CA THR A 135 15.97 -15.95 7.35
C THR A 135 15.47 -16.63 8.63
N LEU A 136 14.70 -17.71 8.51
CA LEU A 136 14.21 -18.47 9.66
C LEU A 136 15.36 -19.07 10.48
N ARG A 137 16.39 -19.60 9.82
CA ARG A 137 17.60 -20.09 10.48
C ARG A 137 18.28 -18.98 11.28
N LYS A 138 18.43 -17.79 10.69
CA LYS A 138 19.07 -16.63 11.33
C LYS A 138 18.27 -16.14 12.55
N ILE A 139 16.95 -16.11 12.46
CA ILE A 139 16.08 -15.76 13.59
C ILE A 139 16.28 -16.74 14.75
N LYS A 140 16.37 -18.05 14.45
CA LYS A 140 16.63 -19.07 15.47
C LYS A 140 18.02 -18.91 16.11
N GLU A 141 19.04 -18.60 15.31
CA GLU A 141 20.41 -18.38 15.78
C GLU A 141 20.53 -17.13 16.68
N GLU A 142 19.88 -16.02 16.32
CA GLU A 142 19.98 -14.74 17.03
C GLU A 142 19.03 -14.61 18.24
N TYR A 143 17.82 -15.18 18.14
CA TYR A 143 16.76 -15.00 19.14
C TYR A 143 16.31 -16.30 19.82
N GLY A 144 16.81 -17.46 19.39
CA GLY A 144 16.49 -18.75 20.01
C GLY A 144 15.05 -19.23 19.77
N ILE A 145 14.31 -18.59 18.87
CA ILE A 145 12.91 -18.95 18.56
C ILE A 145 12.78 -19.47 17.12
N GLU A 146 11.77 -20.31 16.90
CA GLU A 146 11.28 -20.66 15.57
C GLU A 146 9.91 -19.99 15.39
N PRO A 147 9.80 -18.93 14.56
CA PRO A 147 8.55 -18.23 14.34
C PRO A 147 7.41 -19.16 13.91
N ILE A 148 6.27 -19.05 14.59
CA ILE A 148 5.02 -19.74 14.21
C ILE A 148 3.99 -18.76 13.63
N GLY A 149 3.10 -19.27 12.77
CA GLY A 149 1.99 -18.50 12.18
C GLY A 149 2.30 -17.93 10.80
N ASP A 150 1.62 -16.84 10.45
CA ASP A 150 1.69 -16.18 9.12
C ASP A 150 2.94 -15.30 8.95
N LEU A 151 3.88 -15.35 9.90
CA LEU A 151 5.15 -14.62 9.89
C LEU A 151 4.99 -13.09 9.84
N PHE A 152 3.91 -12.56 10.43
CA PHE A 152 3.81 -11.13 10.71
C PHE A 152 4.88 -10.71 11.71
N LEU A 153 5.53 -9.58 11.44
CA LEU A 153 6.62 -9.07 12.27
C LEU A 153 6.14 -8.80 13.70
N ALA A 154 4.92 -8.28 13.86
CA ALA A 154 4.33 -8.02 15.18
C ALA A 154 4.21 -9.31 16.03
N ASP A 155 3.84 -10.43 15.43
CA ASP A 155 3.73 -11.73 16.10
C ASP A 155 5.11 -12.29 16.44
N ILE A 156 6.08 -12.11 15.55
CA ILE A 156 7.47 -12.54 15.77
C ILE A 156 8.08 -11.76 16.94
N PHE A 157 7.91 -10.44 16.97
CA PHE A 157 8.45 -9.61 18.06
C PHE A 157 7.84 -9.95 19.41
N GLU A 158 6.54 -10.28 19.43
CA GLU A 158 5.87 -10.79 20.62
C GLU A 158 6.46 -12.14 21.09
N GLN A 159 6.74 -13.06 20.17
CA GLN A 159 7.39 -14.33 20.49
C GLN A 159 8.81 -14.13 21.06
N ILE A 160 9.61 -13.23 20.46
CA ILE A 160 10.95 -12.88 20.95
C ILE A 160 10.86 -12.28 22.36
N ASN A 161 9.94 -11.34 22.57
CA ASN A 161 9.73 -10.71 23.87
C ASN A 161 9.38 -11.74 24.95
N ASN A 162 8.52 -12.71 24.63
CA ASN A 162 8.10 -13.76 25.56
C ASN A 162 9.20 -14.79 25.83
N ALA A 163 10.09 -15.06 24.88
CA ALA A 163 11.24 -15.95 25.07
C ALA A 163 12.38 -15.29 25.87
N SER A 164 12.42 -13.96 25.90
CA SER A 164 13.43 -13.17 26.62
C SER A 164 13.03 -12.81 28.06
N ALA A 165 11.79 -13.12 28.46
CA ALA A 165 11.21 -12.86 29.79
C ALA A 165 11.37 -14.08 30.71
#